data_AF-A0A254R6X4-F1
#
_entry.id   AF-A0A254R6X4-F1
#
_cell.length_a   1.000
_cell.length_b   1.000
_cell.length_c   1.000
_cell.angle_alpha   90.00
_cell.angle_beta   90.00
_cell.angle_gamma   90.00
#
_symmetry.space_group_name_H-M   'P 1'
#
loop_
_entity.id
_entity.type
_entity.pdbx_description
1 polymer ?
#
loop_
_entity_poly.entity_id
_entity_poly.type
_entity_poly.pdbx_seq_one_letter_code
_entity_poly.pdbx_strand_id
1 'polypeptide(L)'
;MTVVPMSSFSNAAAEKVTDFLALNGGGLGELLYFVCGDAALEPYYEALVAVDAPSPDVPRLREAIDRMVRHLEEACHPGRKYNSMLLWYGARLTELRYYL
;
A
#
# COMPACT_ATOMS: atom_id res chain seq x y z
N MET A 1 1.52 -20.12 -28.06
CA MET A 1 1.22 -18.83 -27.41
C MET A 1 0.56 -19.18 -26.08
N THR A 2 1.35 -19.22 -25.01
CA THR A 2 0.88 -19.69 -23.70
C THR A 2 0.12 -18.55 -23.03
N VAL A 3 -1.21 -18.70 -22.91
CA VAL A 3 -2.06 -17.74 -22.20
C VAL A 3 -1.79 -17.93 -20.71
N VAL A 4 -1.03 -17.02 -20.10
CA VAL A 4 -0.89 -17.00 -18.64
C VAL A 4 -2.24 -16.58 -18.05
N PRO A 5 -2.84 -17.38 -17.15
CA PRO A 5 -4.13 -17.04 -16.58
C PRO A 5 -4.04 -15.73 -15.80
N MET A 6 -5.05 -14.87 -15.94
CA MET A 6 -5.11 -13.57 -15.21
C MET A 6 -5.00 -13.73 -13.69
N SER A 7 -5.45 -14.87 -13.14
CA SER A 7 -5.32 -15.20 -11.71
C SER A 7 -3.87 -15.38 -11.24
N SER A 8 -2.95 -15.71 -12.14
CA SER A 8 -1.52 -15.85 -11.82
C SER A 8 -0.85 -14.49 -11.63
N PHE A 9 -1.31 -13.47 -12.35
CA PHE A 9 -0.77 -12.11 -12.25
C PHE A 9 -1.24 -11.41 -10.98
N SER A 10 -2.51 -11.58 -10.60
CA SER A 10 -3.07 -10.96 -9.40
C SER A 10 -2.43 -11.51 -8.11
N ASN A 11 -2.12 -12.81 -8.08
CA ASN A 11 -1.42 -13.43 -6.94
C ASN A 11 0.04 -12.97 -6.83
N ALA A 12 0.77 -12.90 -7.94
CA ALA A 12 2.14 -12.38 -7.94
C ALA A 12 2.21 -10.89 -7.55
N ALA A 13 1.17 -10.12 -7.88
CA ALA A 13 1.07 -8.73 -7.47
C ALA A 13 0.77 -8.58 -5.97
N ALA A 14 -0.16 -9.38 -5.44
CA ALA A 14 -0.44 -9.42 -4.01
C ALA A 14 0.81 -9.82 -3.21
N GLU A 15 1.59 -10.81 -3.68
CA GLU A 15 2.85 -11.22 -3.06
C GLU A 15 3.87 -10.06 -2.96
N LYS A 16 4.01 -9.24 -4.00
CA LYS A 16 4.85 -8.03 -3.94
C LYS A 16 4.39 -7.02 -2.90
N VAL A 17 3.09 -6.91 -2.68
CA VAL A 17 2.54 -6.04 -1.63
C VAL A 17 2.84 -6.63 -0.26
N THR A 18 2.67 -7.94 -0.08
CA THR A 18 3.02 -8.66 1.14
C THR A 18 4.49 -8.44 1.49
N ASP A 19 5.40 -8.65 0.55
CA ASP A 19 6.85 -8.43 0.74
C ASP A 19 7.15 -6.98 1.14
N PHE A 20 6.50 -6.03 0.47
CA PHE A 20 6.67 -4.61 0.78
C PHE A 20 6.21 -4.29 2.21
N LEU A 21 5.04 -4.78 2.62
CA LEU A 21 4.48 -4.57 3.96
C LEU A 21 5.29 -5.30 5.04
N ALA A 22 5.83 -6.49 4.74
CA ALA A 22 6.69 -7.20 5.68
C ALA A 22 8.00 -6.42 5.95
N LEU A 23 8.58 -5.82 4.92
CA LEU A 23 9.86 -5.10 5.03
C LEU A 23 9.71 -3.65 5.51
N ASN A 24 8.63 -2.97 5.12
CA ASN A 24 8.48 -1.52 5.30
C ASN A 24 7.20 -1.14 6.06
N GLY A 25 6.34 -2.10 6.41
CA GLY A 25 5.02 -1.84 6.97
C GLY A 25 5.08 -1.11 8.30
N GLY A 26 6.03 -1.42 9.17
CA GLY A 26 6.20 -0.70 10.44
C GLY A 26 6.47 0.79 10.24
N GLY A 27 7.43 1.12 9.37
CA GLY A 27 7.76 2.50 9.04
C GLY A 27 6.63 3.22 8.29
N LEU A 28 5.90 2.52 7.42
CA LEU A 28 4.73 3.05 6.75
C LEU A 28 3.60 3.38 7.75
N GLY A 29 3.28 2.45 8.65
CA GLY A 29 2.24 2.62 9.66
C GLY A 29 2.57 3.78 10.61
N GLU A 30 3.80 3.86 11.10
CA GLU A 30 4.27 4.99 11.90
C GLU A 30 4.12 6.32 11.15
N LEU A 31 4.54 6.38 9.89
CA LEU A 31 4.44 7.59 9.08
C LEU A 31 2.97 8.01 8.86
N LEU A 32 2.10 7.06 8.52
CA LEU A 32 0.65 7.32 8.36
C LEU A 32 0.05 7.88 9.65
N TYR A 33 0.37 7.28 10.80
CA TYR A 33 -0.08 7.78 12.10
C TYR A 33 0.44 9.18 12.38
N PHE A 34 1.74 9.43 12.22
CA PHE A 34 2.34 10.71 12.57
C PHE A 34 1.87 11.87 11.70
N VAL A 35 1.56 11.61 10.43
CA VAL A 35 1.24 12.68 9.49
C VAL A 35 -0.26 12.84 9.26
N CYS A 36 -1.02 11.75 9.36
CA CYS A 36 -2.44 11.71 9.01
C CYS A 36 -3.34 11.23 10.18
N GLY A 37 -2.77 10.81 11.30
CA GLY A 37 -3.51 10.32 12.47
C GLY A 37 -4.18 8.97 12.24
N ASP A 38 -5.13 8.64 13.12
CA ASP A 38 -5.79 7.33 13.16
C ASP A 38 -6.56 7.00 11.87
N ALA A 39 -7.08 8.00 11.17
CA ALA A 39 -7.86 7.81 9.94
C ALA A 39 -7.05 7.12 8.82
N ALA A 40 -5.73 7.33 8.79
CA ALA A 40 -4.87 6.72 7.78
C ALA A 40 -4.34 5.34 8.17
N LEU A 41 -4.53 4.92 9.42
CA LEU A 41 -4.19 3.56 9.88
C LEU A 41 -5.24 2.53 9.48
N GLU A 42 -6.51 2.92 9.37
CA GLU A 42 -7.58 2.03 8.91
C GLU A 42 -7.24 1.35 7.56
N PRO A 43 -6.91 2.07 6.47
CA PRO A 43 -6.55 1.42 5.22
C PRO A 43 -5.23 0.62 5.31
N TYR A 44 -4.32 0.99 6.21
CA TYR A 44 -3.12 0.17 6.44
C TYR A 44 -3.46 -1.19 7.07
N TYR A 45 -4.33 -1.22 8.07
CA TYR A 45 -4.80 -2.46 8.68
C TYR A 45 -5.66 -3.29 7.71
N GLU A 46 -6.50 -2.64 6.90
CA GLU A 46 -7.25 -3.32 5.83
C GLU A 46 -6.31 -4.02 4.83
N ALA A 47 -5.23 -3.36 4.43
CA ALA A 47 -4.23 -3.95 3.55
C ALA A 47 -3.55 -5.16 4.21
N LEU A 48 -3.17 -5.07 5.49
CA LEU A 48 -2.61 -6.20 6.25
C LEU A 48 -3.57 -7.40 6.29
N VAL A 49 -4.85 -7.16 6.57
CA VAL A 49 -5.87 -8.23 6.59
C VAL A 49 -6.07 -8.84 5.20
N ALA A 50 -6.06 -8.02 4.15
CA ALA A 50 -6.24 -8.49 2.78
C ALA A 50 -5.09 -9.35 2.27
N VAL A 51 -3.85 -9.12 2.73
CA VAL A 51 -2.68 -9.95 2.37
C VAL A 51 -2.50 -11.19 3.24
N ASP A 52 -3.00 -11.19 4.48
CA ASP A 52 -2.92 -12.34 5.40
C ASP A 52 -4.02 -13.39 5.13
N ALA A 53 -4.99 -13.07 4.27
CA ALA A 53 -6.03 -13.99 3.87
C ALA A 53 -5.45 -15.19 3.07
N PRO A 54 -5.98 -16.43 3.25
CA PRO A 54 -5.52 -17.61 2.51
C PRO A 54 -5.56 -17.48 0.99
N SER A 55 -6.41 -16.58 0.49
CA SER A 55 -6.40 -16.07 -0.87
C SER A 55 -6.43 -14.54 -0.78
N PRO A 56 -5.45 -13.83 -1.34
CA PRO A 56 -5.43 -12.37 -1.30
C PRO A 56 -6.70 -11.77 -1.91
N ASP A 57 -7.36 -10.88 -1.17
CA ASP A 57 -8.49 -10.10 -1.67
C ASP A 57 -7.94 -8.88 -2.44
N VAL A 58 -7.65 -9.10 -3.73
CA VAL A 58 -6.98 -8.11 -4.58
C VAL A 58 -7.79 -6.82 -4.75
N PRO A 59 -9.12 -6.84 -4.97
CA PRO A 59 -9.93 -5.63 -4.97
C PRO A 59 -9.83 -4.83 -3.67
N ARG A 60 -9.97 -5.50 -2.52
CA ARG A 60 -9.88 -4.85 -1.20
C ARG A 60 -8.48 -4.30 -0.94
N LEU A 61 -7.45 -5.04 -1.34
CA LEU A 61 -6.06 -4.60 -1.22
C LEU A 61 -5.78 -3.36 -2.08
N ARG A 62 -6.31 -3.32 -3.31
CA ARG A 62 -6.20 -2.15 -4.18
C ARG A 62 -6.87 -0.93 -3.55
N GLU A 63 -8.09 -1.08 -3.04
CA GLU A 63 -8.83 0.01 -2.39
C GLU A 63 -8.08 0.56 -1.17
N ALA A 64 -7.56 -0.33 -0.32
CA ALA A 64 -6.74 0.05 0.83
C ALA A 64 -5.49 0.85 0.42
N ILE A 65 -4.80 0.41 -0.63
CA ILE A 65 -3.63 1.13 -1.17
C ILE A 65 -4.03 2.50 -1.74
N ASP A 66 -5.13 2.58 -2.48
CA ASP A 66 -5.63 3.86 -3.01
C ASP A 66 -5.92 4.89 -1.91
N ARG A 67 -6.52 4.43 -0.81
CA ARG A 67 -6.76 5.28 0.37
C ARG A 67 -5.45 5.72 1.02
N MET A 68 -4.47 4.82 1.20
CA MET A 68 -3.15 5.19 1.74
C MET A 68 -2.43 6.21 0.86
N VAL A 69 -2.42 6.02 -0.47
CA VAL A 69 -1.82 6.96 -1.42
C VAL A 69 -2.44 8.33 -1.28
N ARG A 70 -3.78 8.43 -1.24
CA ARG A 70 -4.48 9.70 -1.07
C ARG A 70 -4.07 10.42 0.21
N HIS A 71 -4.01 9.71 1.33
CA HIS A 71 -3.56 10.29 2.59
C HIS A 71 -2.12 10.80 2.53
N LEU A 72 -1.21 10.06 1.88
CA LEU A 72 0.18 10.49 1.73
C LEU A 72 0.33 11.70 0.80
N GLU A 73 -0.46 11.77 -0.27
CA GLU A 73 -0.49 12.91 -1.20
C GLU A 73 -1.04 14.17 -0.52
N GLU A 74 -2.15 14.06 0.22
CA GLU A 74 -2.73 15.16 1.01
C GLU A 74 -1.78 15.67 2.08
N ALA A 75 -0.98 14.78 2.66
CA ALA A 75 0.04 15.10 3.65
C ALA A 75 1.31 15.75 3.07
N CYS A 76 1.58 15.53 1.78
CA CYS A 76 2.81 15.92 1.12
C CYS A 76 2.82 17.43 0.84
N HIS A 77 3.69 18.14 1.55
CA HIS A 77 3.85 19.59 1.40
C HIS A 77 5.32 20.02 1.46
N PRO A 78 5.76 20.95 0.59
CA PRO A 78 7.11 21.50 0.66
C PRO A 78 7.43 22.04 2.05
N GLY A 79 8.58 21.64 2.61
CA GLY A 79 9.05 22.11 3.92
C GLY A 79 8.46 21.38 5.13
N ARG A 80 7.56 20.39 4.96
CA ARG A 80 7.12 19.55 6.08
C ARG A 80 8.16 18.52 6.47
N LYS A 81 8.20 18.23 7.77
CA LYS A 81 8.92 17.08 8.33
C LYS A 81 8.42 15.81 7.63
N TYR A 82 9.34 14.93 7.25
CA TYR A 82 9.07 13.64 6.59
C TYR A 82 8.70 13.68 5.09
N ASN A 83 8.80 14.83 4.42
CA ASN A 83 8.41 14.96 3.00
C ASN A 83 9.09 13.94 2.06
N SER A 84 10.38 13.64 2.26
CA SER A 84 11.09 12.62 1.47
C SER A 84 10.54 11.21 1.67
N MET A 85 10.13 10.87 2.89
CA MET A 85 9.52 9.58 3.17
C MET A 85 8.10 9.49 2.62
N LEU A 86 7.31 10.56 2.74
CA LEU A 86 5.97 10.63 2.14
C LEU A 86 6.02 10.40 0.62
N LEU A 87 6.95 11.06 -0.07
CA LEU A 87 7.16 10.89 -1.50
C LEU A 87 7.60 9.45 -1.84
N TRP A 88 8.52 8.88 -1.07
CA TRP A 88 9.00 7.53 -1.32
C TRP A 88 7.91 6.46 -1.12
N TYR A 89 7.20 6.51 0.01
CA TYR A 89 6.11 5.59 0.29
C TYR A 89 4.95 5.76 -0.70
N GLY A 90 4.57 7.00 -1.02
CA GLY A 90 3.52 7.29 -1.99
C GLY A 90 3.85 6.76 -3.39
N ALA A 91 5.08 6.96 -3.85
CA ALA A 91 5.54 6.43 -5.14
C ALA A 91 5.53 4.89 -5.14
N ARG A 92 6.01 4.25 -4.06
CA ARG A 92 6.08 2.79 -4.00
C ARG A 92 4.69 2.14 -3.93
N LEU A 93 3.77 2.72 -3.18
CA LEU A 93 2.37 2.29 -3.13
C LEU A 93 1.67 2.50 -4.48
N THR A 94 1.93 3.61 -5.17
CA THR A 94 1.40 3.87 -6.51
C THR A 94 1.87 2.84 -7.53
N GLU A 95 3.15 2.44 -7.46
CA GLU A 95 3.70 1.39 -8.30
C GLU A 95 3.04 0.03 -8.02
N LEU A 96 2.89 -0.33 -6.74
CA LEU A 96 2.23 -1.58 -6.35
C LEU A 96 0.76 -1.63 -6.81
N ARG A 97 0.04 -0.50 -6.68
CA ARG A 97 -1.34 -0.34 -7.16
C ARG A 97 -1.50 -0.64 -8.65
N TYR A 98 -0.48 -0.40 -9.47
CA TYR A 98 -0.55 -0.65 -10.91
C TYR A 98 -0.60 -2.15 -11.25
N TYR A 99 -0.27 -3.04 -10.29
CA TYR A 99 -0.06 -4.47 -10.57
C TYR A 99 -1.11 -5.49 -10.10
N LEU A 100 -1.84 -5.41 -8.98
CA LEU A 100 -2.78 -4.37 -8.65
C LEU A 100 -3.85 -4.39 -9.72
#